data_AF-A0A4S0Q069-F1
#
_entry.id   AF-A0A4S0Q069-F1
#
_cell.length_a   1.000
_cell.length_b   1.000
_cell.length_c   1.000
_cell.angle_alpha   90.00
_cell.angle_beta   90.00
_cell.angle_gamma   90.00
#
_symmetry.space_group_name_H-M   'P 1'
#
loop_
_entity.id
_entity.type
_entity.pdbx_description
1 polymer ?
#
loop_
_entity_poly.entity_id
_entity_poly.type
_entity_poly.pdbx_seq_one_letter_code
_entity_poly.pdbx_strand_id
1 'polypeptide(L)'
;PTRRSSDVEERAELAARKLLNFPDPVYGSQLQGLAVPGLKGEGRMRVDYQEEKVTLAGGSVVSLRKPGYSVDGLGYGPLDPRTTLSPRLTPPMIG
;
A
#
# COMPACT_ATOMS: atom_id res chain seq x y z
N PRO A 1 13.41 -16.85 17.24
CA PRO A 1 14.54 -17.50 16.51
C PRO A 1 14.22 -17.98 15.07
N THR A 2 13.00 -17.79 14.55
CA THR A 2 12.55 -18.31 13.24
C THR A 2 12.61 -17.30 12.06
N ARG A 3 12.72 -15.99 12.33
CA ARG A 3 12.59 -14.92 11.31
C ARG A 3 13.68 -14.90 10.24
N ARG A 4 14.93 -15.24 10.59
CA ARG A 4 16.05 -15.21 9.62
C ARG A 4 15.92 -16.26 8.51
N SER A 5 15.23 -17.37 8.77
CA SER A 5 14.99 -18.42 7.76
C SER A 5 13.94 -17.95 6.76
N SER A 6 12.83 -17.37 7.26
CA SER A 6 11.77 -16.86 6.39
C SER A 6 12.24 -15.68 5.53
N ASP A 7 13.14 -14.82 6.03
CA ASP A 7 13.69 -13.69 5.24
C ASP A 7 14.46 -14.14 3.97
N VAL A 8 15.14 -15.29 3.99
CA VAL A 8 15.90 -15.79 2.84
C VAL A 8 14.97 -16.47 1.84
N GLU A 9 14.01 -17.25 2.35
CA GLU A 9 12.98 -17.91 1.55
C GLU A 9 12.07 -16.88 0.86
N GLU A 10 11.57 -15.89 1.60
CA GLU A 10 10.74 -14.80 1.08
C GLU A 10 11.45 -14.05 -0.05
N ARG A 11 12.73 -13.71 0.11
CA ARG A 11 13.53 -13.04 -0.94
C ARG A 11 13.69 -13.92 -2.18
N ALA A 12 13.95 -15.21 -1.99
CA ALA A 12 14.08 -16.15 -3.10
C ALA A 12 12.75 -16.28 -3.87
N GLU A 13 11.61 -16.25 -3.19
CA GLU A 13 10.29 -16.32 -3.80
C GLU A 13 9.90 -15.03 -4.55
N LEU A 14 10.26 -13.85 -4.02
CA LEU A 14 10.12 -12.56 -4.74
C LEU A 14 10.99 -12.56 -6.01
N ALA A 15 12.25 -12.99 -5.90
CA ALA A 15 13.19 -13.03 -7.02
C ALA A 15 12.71 -14.01 -8.11
N ALA A 16 12.15 -15.15 -7.69
CA ALA A 16 11.53 -16.13 -8.57
C ALA A 16 10.14 -15.70 -9.08
N ARG A 17 9.62 -14.52 -8.66
CA ARG A 17 8.27 -14.01 -8.97
C ARG A 17 7.15 -14.99 -8.65
N LYS A 18 7.35 -15.89 -7.67
CA LYS A 18 6.34 -16.85 -7.22
C LYS A 18 5.23 -16.17 -6.42
N LEU A 19 5.61 -15.17 -5.62
CA LEU A 19 4.70 -14.30 -4.87
C LEU A 19 5.04 -12.85 -5.20
N LEU A 20 4.03 -12.00 -5.37
CA LEU A 20 4.22 -10.58 -5.67
C LEU A 20 4.49 -9.74 -4.42
N ASN A 21 3.95 -10.14 -3.27
CA ASN A 21 4.14 -9.48 -1.99
C ASN A 21 4.01 -10.47 -0.83
N PHE A 22 4.49 -10.05 0.34
CA PHE A 22 4.28 -10.73 1.60
C PHE A 22 3.39 -9.88 2.51
N PRO A 23 2.56 -10.50 3.37
CA PRO A 23 1.77 -9.77 4.35
C PRO A 23 2.68 -9.05 5.35
N ASP A 24 2.25 -7.88 5.82
CA ASP A 24 2.87 -7.24 6.98
C ASP A 24 2.73 -8.17 8.20
N PRO A 25 3.76 -8.33 9.04
CA PRO A 25 3.72 -9.24 10.18
C PRO A 25 2.72 -8.82 11.28
N VAL A 26 2.33 -7.55 11.34
CA VAL A 26 1.38 -7.01 12.32
C VAL A 26 0.00 -6.82 11.67
N TYR A 27 -0.03 -6.37 10.43
CA TYR A 27 -1.26 -5.93 9.74
C TYR A 27 -1.74 -6.87 8.63
N GLY A 28 -1.03 -7.96 8.37
CA GLY A 28 -1.42 -8.93 7.36
C GLY A 28 -1.38 -8.38 5.94
N SER A 29 -2.22 -8.92 5.07
CA SER A 29 -2.26 -8.58 3.63
C SER A 29 -3.28 -7.49 3.28
N GLN A 30 -4.22 -7.18 4.17
CA GLN A 30 -5.27 -6.18 3.96
C GLN A 30 -5.47 -5.36 5.24
N LEU A 31 -5.35 -4.04 5.11
CA LEU A 31 -5.62 -3.10 6.20
C LEU A 31 -7.14 -2.94 6.44
N GLN A 32 -7.58 -3.17 7.67
CA GLN A 32 -8.97 -2.98 8.11
C GLN A 32 -9.16 -1.64 8.82
N GLY A 33 -9.73 -0.66 8.12
CA GLY A 33 -10.05 0.64 8.71
C GLY A 33 -11.24 0.63 9.68
N LEU A 34 -12.10 -0.39 9.57
CA LEU A 34 -13.27 -0.57 10.43
C LEU A 34 -13.03 -1.72 11.39
N ALA A 35 -13.34 -1.51 12.66
CA ALA A 35 -13.31 -2.53 13.69
C ALA A 35 -14.73 -2.82 14.22
N VAL A 36 -14.92 -4.01 14.76
CA VAL A 36 -16.11 -4.32 15.56
C VAL A 36 -16.16 -3.40 16.80
N PRO A 37 -17.35 -3.10 17.33
CA PRO A 37 -17.49 -2.26 18.52
C PRO A 37 -16.57 -2.72 19.66
N GLY A 38 -15.81 -1.79 20.23
CA GLY A 38 -14.88 -2.06 21.34
C GLY A 38 -13.43 -2.36 20.95
N LEU A 39 -13.13 -2.52 19.65
CA LEU A 39 -11.76 -2.65 19.14
C LEU A 39 -11.33 -1.41 18.34
N LYS A 40 -10.02 -1.15 18.28
CA LYS A 40 -9.47 -0.10 17.42
C LYS A 40 -9.36 -0.64 15.99
N GLY A 41 -9.68 0.19 14.99
CA GLY A 41 -9.31 -0.09 13.60
C GLY A 41 -7.79 -0.16 13.45
N GLU A 42 -7.33 -0.86 12.42
CA GLU A 42 -5.90 -1.08 12.20
C GLU A 42 -5.17 0.19 11.79
N GLY A 43 -5.83 1.06 11.04
CA GLY A 43 -5.33 2.36 10.61
C GLY A 43 -6.26 2.97 9.55
N ARG A 44 -5.92 4.16 9.05
CA ARG A 44 -6.68 4.83 7.99
C ARG A 44 -5.77 5.07 6.79
N MET A 45 -6.20 4.60 5.62
CA MET A 45 -5.53 4.92 4.36
C MET A 45 -5.65 6.42 4.06
N ARG A 46 -4.52 7.07 3.79
CA ARG A 46 -4.43 8.46 3.37
C ARG A 46 -3.85 8.53 1.95
N VAL A 47 -4.47 9.38 1.13
CA VAL A 47 -4.02 9.64 -0.24
C VAL A 47 -3.82 11.14 -0.40
N ASP A 48 -2.58 11.55 -0.64
CA ASP A 48 -2.22 12.90 -1.01
C ASP A 48 -1.94 12.94 -2.52
N TYR A 49 -2.15 14.08 -3.17
CA TYR A 49 -1.93 14.21 -4.61
C TYR A 49 -1.01 15.37 -4.91
N GLN A 50 0.03 15.11 -5.71
CA GLN A 50 0.90 16.12 -6.26
C GLN A 50 0.54 16.37 -7.73
N GLU A 51 0.40 17.64 -8.12
CA GLU A 51 0.21 17.99 -9.52
C GLU A 51 1.54 17.99 -10.27
N GLU A 52 1.55 17.38 -11.45
CA GLU A 52 2.69 17.32 -12.36
C GLU A 52 2.24 17.76 -13.76
N LYS A 53 2.87 18.83 -14.28
CA LYS A 53 2.63 19.27 -15.66
C LYS A 53 3.40 18.37 -16.62
N VAL A 54 2.70 17.79 -17.59
CA VAL A 54 3.27 16.91 -18.60
C VAL A 54 2.97 17.46 -19.98
N THR A 55 4.01 17.59 -20.80
CA THR A 55 3.88 17.92 -22.22
C THR A 55 3.63 16.65 -23.02
N LEU A 56 2.49 16.59 -23.70
CA LEU A 56 2.15 15.48 -24.59
C LEU A 56 2.91 15.59 -25.91
N ALA A 57 2.96 14.50 -26.67
CA ALA A 57 3.66 14.46 -27.97
C ALA A 57 3.20 15.54 -28.97
N GLY A 58 1.95 16.00 -28.86
CA GLY A 58 1.40 17.09 -29.68
C GLY A 58 1.71 18.51 -29.18
N GLY A 59 2.55 18.68 -28.15
CA GLY A 59 2.94 19.97 -27.59
C GLY A 59 1.95 20.57 -26.58
N SER A 60 0.78 19.96 -26.38
CA SER A 60 -0.15 20.36 -25.34
C SER A 60 0.38 20.01 -23.94
N VAL A 61 0.14 20.89 -22.97
CA VAL A 61 0.50 20.67 -21.56
C VAL A 61 -0.75 20.30 -20.78
N VAL A 62 -0.70 19.16 -20.08
CA VAL A 62 -1.77 18.70 -19.18
C VAL A 62 -1.28 18.66 -17.74
N SER A 63 -2.20 18.80 -16.78
CA SER A 63 -1.92 18.57 -15.34
C SER A 63 -2.31 17.14 -14.99
N LEU A 64 -1.35 16.32 -14.58
CA LEU A 64 -1.58 14.99 -14.03
C LEU A 64 -1.50 15.03 -12.50
N ARG A 65 -2.24 14.17 -11.82
CA ARG A 65 -2.17 14.02 -10.36
C ARG A 65 -1.43 12.72 -10.03
N LYS A 66 -0.28 12.84 -9.38
CA LYS A 66 0.47 11.71 -8.84
C LYS A 66 0.05 11.46 -7.40
N PRO A 67 -0.56 10.30 -7.09
CA PRO A 67 -0.94 9.97 -5.73
C PRO A 67 0.29 9.54 -4.89
N GLY A 68 0.32 9.99 -3.64
CA GLY A 68 1.16 9.47 -2.56
C GLY A 68 0.28 8.77 -1.53
N TYR A 69 0.71 7.60 -1.08
CA TYR A 69 -0.06 6.76 -0.17
C TYR A 69 0.63 6.63 1.19
N SER A 70 -0.15 6.73 2.26
CA SER A 70 0.30 6.54 3.63
C SER A 70 -0.81 5.94 4.49
N VAL A 71 -0.46 5.48 5.69
CA VAL A 71 -1.42 4.97 6.68
C VAL A 71 -1.28 5.78 7.97
N ASP A 72 -2.37 6.42 8.37
CA ASP A 72 -2.46 7.20 9.59
C ASP A 72 -3.07 6.40 10.74
N GLY A 73 -2.71 6.75 11.98
CA GLY A 73 -3.42 6.27 13.17
C GLY A 73 -3.34 4.75 13.37
N LEU A 74 -2.16 4.17 13.10
CA LEU A 74 -1.89 2.75 13.29
C LEU A 74 -2.22 2.28 14.71
N GLY A 75 -3.11 1.30 14.84
CA GLY A 75 -3.67 0.87 16.13
C GLY A 75 -2.80 -0.10 16.95
N TYR A 76 -1.85 -0.80 16.29
CA TYR A 76 -1.15 -1.98 16.83
C TYR A 76 0.39 -1.86 16.75
N GLY A 77 0.92 -0.68 16.41
CA GLY A 77 2.36 -0.42 16.27
C GLY A 77 2.74 0.08 14.88
N PRO A 78 4.02 0.33 14.61
CA PRO A 78 4.47 0.71 13.28
C PRO A 78 4.34 -0.45 12.29
N LEU A 79 4.14 -0.14 11.01
CA LEU A 79 4.30 -1.10 9.90
C LEU A 79 5.75 -1.61 9.85
N ASP A 80 5.97 -2.82 9.33
CA ASP A 80 7.34 -3.25 9.00
C ASP A 80 7.93 -2.25 7.97
N PRO A 81 9.19 -1.79 8.15
CA PRO A 81 9.79 -0.81 7.24
C PRO A 81 9.86 -1.25 5.78
N ARG A 82 9.71 -2.56 5.51
CA ARG A 82 9.71 -3.14 4.16
C ARG A 82 8.30 -3.25 3.58
N THR A 83 7.26 -2.90 4.32
CA THR A 83 5.88 -2.98 3.87
C THR A 83 5.66 -1.99 2.73
N THR A 84 5.26 -2.53 1.57
CA THR A 84 4.85 -1.76 0.40
C THR A 84 3.33 -1.70 0.32
N LEU A 85 2.77 -0.53 0.02
CA LEU A 85 1.33 -0.38 -0.16
C LEU A 85 0.95 -0.63 -1.62
N SER A 86 -0.07 -1.47 -1.83
CA SER A 86 -0.71 -1.69 -3.14
C SER A 86 -2.20 -1.33 -3.07
N PRO A 87 -2.56 -0.04 -3.18
CA PRO A 87 -3.95 0.40 -3.12
C PRO A 87 -4.78 -0.19 -4.26
N ARG A 88 -6.03 -0.58 -3.96
CA ARG A 88 -7.01 -1.04 -4.95
C ARG A 88 -8.14 -0.01 -5.01
N LEU A 89 -8.36 0.56 -6.19
CA LEU A 89 -9.46 1.48 -6.43
C LEU A 89 -10.53 0.75 -7.25
N THR A 90 -11.76 0.78 -6.76
CA THR A 90 -12.89 0.27 -7.55
C THR A 90 -13.08 1.15 -8.79
N PRO A 91 -13.29 0.58 -9.98
CA PRO A 91 -13.60 1.38 -11.17
C PRO A 91 -14.81 2.29 -10.90
N PRO A 92 -14.81 3.55 -11.39
CA PRO A 92 -15.96 4.42 -11.25
C PRO A 92 -17.16 3.86 -12.02
N MET A 93 -18.33 3.87 -11.40
CA MET A 93 -19.59 3.67 -12.11
C MET A 93 -19.95 5.01 -12.77
N ILE A 94 -19.76 5.11 -14.07
CA ILE A 94 -20.19 6.27 -14.85
C ILE A 94 -21.63 5.99 -15.30
N GLY A 95 -22.57 6.83 -14.86
CA GLY A 95 -23.98 6.81 -15.27
C GLY A 95 -24.27 7.88 -16.30
#